data_AF-A0A5R2NC82-F1
#
_entry.id   AF-A0A5R2NC82-F1
#
_cell.length_a   1.000
_cell.length_b   1.000
_cell.length_c   1.000
_cell.angle_alpha   90.00
_cell.angle_beta   90.00
_cell.angle_gamma   90.00
#
_symmetry.space_group_name_H-M   'P 1'
#
loop_
_entity.id
_entity.type
_entity.pdbx_description
1 polymer ?
#
loop_
_entity_poly.entity_id
_entity_poly.type
_entity_poly.pdbx_seq_one_letter_code
_entity_poly.pdbx_strand_id
1 'polypeptide(L)'
;MPKAREIFGAGHTDLGQLHGLRWQWLEQAVGPAVVLPTEYPDGYHVPHHHHSRSQLLHALVGVVLVTTRHGRWMVPPDHAMWIPAGIEHSVEMLGDVSMRSVYVMPQAIPGLPEGMRVVGITDLMHSLIVESEKLPQGGELEGRGGLIMNLLLHEIPQLPERPLGLPFPSDPKLAALCRRFVAAPSP
;
A
#
# COMPACT_ATOMS: atom_id res chain seq x y z
N MET A 1 11.29 -7.64 -17.66
CA MET A 1 10.58 -8.26 -16.52
C MET A 1 9.10 -8.38 -16.89
N PRO A 2 8.39 -9.48 -16.59
CA PRO A 2 6.96 -9.58 -16.88
C PRO A 2 6.16 -8.57 -16.03
N LYS A 3 4.98 -8.15 -16.50
CA LYS A 3 4.18 -7.15 -15.77
C LYS A 3 3.66 -7.76 -14.47
N ALA A 4 3.60 -6.99 -13.39
CA ALA A 4 3.04 -7.45 -12.10
C ALA A 4 1.64 -8.07 -12.26
N ARG A 5 0.80 -7.52 -13.15
CA ARG A 5 -0.55 -8.02 -13.46
C ARG A 5 -0.55 -9.36 -14.21
N GLU A 6 0.51 -9.66 -14.98
CA GLU A 6 0.69 -10.94 -15.68
C GLU A 6 1.22 -12.02 -14.72
N ILE A 7 2.04 -11.63 -13.73
CA ILE A 7 2.62 -12.55 -12.74
C ILE A 7 1.60 -12.87 -11.62
N PHE A 8 0.79 -11.89 -11.22
CA PHE A 8 -0.08 -11.97 -10.04
C PHE A 8 -1.58 -11.85 -10.35
N GLY A 9 -1.98 -12.12 -11.60
CA GLY A 9 -3.39 -12.11 -12.01
C GLY A 9 -4.25 -13.10 -11.22
N ALA A 10 -5.56 -12.82 -11.14
CA ALA A 10 -6.54 -13.54 -10.32
C ALA A 10 -6.78 -14.99 -10.78
N GLY A 11 -5.84 -15.88 -10.48
CA GLY A 11 -6.05 -17.33 -10.42
C GLY A 11 -6.20 -17.77 -8.97
N HIS A 12 -6.76 -18.97 -8.74
CA HIS A 12 -6.79 -19.64 -7.44
C HIS A 12 -5.36 -19.96 -6.97
N THR A 13 -4.62 -18.95 -6.55
CA THR A 13 -3.23 -19.09 -6.14
C THR A 13 -3.15 -18.96 -4.62
N ASP A 14 -2.36 -19.83 -4.01
CA ASP A 14 -1.98 -19.71 -2.60
C ASP A 14 -1.43 -18.30 -2.34
N LEU A 15 -2.20 -17.49 -1.59
CA LEU A 15 -1.87 -16.09 -1.31
C LEU A 15 -0.54 -15.96 -0.54
N GLY A 16 -0.13 -16.99 0.22
CA GLY A 16 1.16 -17.02 0.89
C GLY A 16 2.32 -17.13 -0.10
N GLN A 17 2.20 -18.04 -1.07
CA GLN A 17 3.18 -18.15 -2.15
C GLN A 17 3.20 -16.90 -3.03
N LEU A 18 2.04 -16.33 -3.35
CA LEU A 18 1.95 -15.06 -4.06
C LEU A 18 2.64 -13.92 -3.30
N HIS A 19 2.49 -13.86 -1.98
CA HIS A 19 3.17 -12.85 -1.17
C HIS A 19 4.70 -12.98 -1.27
N GLY A 20 5.25 -14.20 -1.15
CA GLY A 20 6.69 -14.43 -1.33
C GLY A 20 7.19 -14.04 -2.72
N LEU A 21 6.46 -14.39 -3.78
CA LEU A 21 6.79 -14.00 -5.15
C LEU A 21 6.71 -12.48 -5.37
N ARG A 22 5.69 -11.82 -4.81
CA ARG A 22 5.54 -10.35 -4.86
C ARG A 22 6.69 -9.66 -4.16
N TRP A 23 7.08 -10.17 -2.99
CA TRP A 23 8.22 -9.65 -2.24
C TRP A 23 9.50 -9.77 -3.05
N GLN A 24 9.79 -10.95 -3.60
CA GLN A 24 10.98 -11.15 -4.43
C GLN A 24 10.98 -10.27 -5.68
N TRP A 25 9.84 -10.15 -6.36
CA TRP A 25 9.68 -9.27 -7.53
C TRP A 25 9.93 -7.80 -7.17
N LEU A 26 9.40 -7.36 -6.02
CA LEU A 26 9.57 -5.99 -5.53
C LEU A 26 11.03 -5.66 -5.27
N GLU A 27 11.77 -6.55 -4.62
CA GLU A 27 13.19 -6.37 -4.33
C GLU A 27 14.07 -6.37 -5.58
N GLN A 28 13.60 -6.95 -6.68
CA GLN A 28 14.28 -6.98 -7.97
C GLN A 28 13.78 -5.92 -8.96
N ALA A 29 12.74 -5.15 -8.59
CA ALA A 29 12.17 -4.16 -9.46
C ALA A 29 13.19 -3.07 -9.79
N VAL A 30 13.12 -2.54 -11.02
CA VAL A 30 13.98 -1.46 -11.51
C VAL A 30 13.15 -0.18 -11.65
N GLY A 31 13.77 0.96 -11.42
CA GLY A 31 13.16 2.28 -11.54
C GLY A 31 12.78 2.91 -10.19
N PRO A 32 12.45 4.21 -10.19
CA PRO A 32 12.25 5.00 -8.98
C PRO A 32 10.99 4.61 -8.21
N ALA A 33 9.98 4.07 -8.89
CA ALA A 33 8.79 3.52 -8.27
C ALA A 33 8.12 2.45 -9.13
N VAL A 34 7.34 1.58 -8.48
CA VAL A 34 6.47 0.58 -9.11
C VAL A 34 5.12 0.55 -8.41
N VAL A 35 4.08 0.17 -9.16
CA VAL A 35 2.71 0.07 -8.63
C VAL A 35 2.25 -1.38 -8.70
N LEU A 36 1.75 -1.89 -7.57
CA LEU A 36 1.30 -3.27 -7.43
C LEU A 36 -0.17 -3.30 -6.98
N PRO A 37 -1.09 -3.76 -7.84
CA PRO A 37 -2.45 -4.09 -7.44
C PRO A 37 -2.50 -5.46 -6.76
N THR A 38 -3.28 -5.56 -5.69
CA THR A 38 -3.50 -6.83 -4.99
C THR A 38 -4.93 -6.90 -4.45
N GLU A 39 -5.48 -8.11 -4.50
CA GLU A 39 -6.79 -8.45 -3.96
C GLU A 39 -6.61 -9.48 -2.85
N TYR A 40 -7.34 -9.33 -1.74
CA TYR A 40 -7.29 -10.22 -0.59
C TYR A 40 -8.70 -10.45 -0.02
N PRO A 41 -9.03 -11.67 0.43
CA PRO A 41 -10.30 -11.96 1.07
C PRO A 41 -10.34 -11.40 2.49
N ASP A 42 -11.55 -11.25 3.03
CA ASP A 42 -11.76 -10.91 4.45
C ASP A 42 -10.98 -11.82 5.41
N GLY A 43 -10.42 -11.22 6.45
CA GLY A 43 -9.66 -11.89 7.50
C GLY A 43 -8.28 -12.39 7.07
N TYR A 44 -7.86 -12.19 5.81
CA TYR A 44 -6.53 -12.57 5.38
C TYR A 44 -5.47 -11.77 6.15
N HIS A 45 -4.37 -12.44 6.52
CA HIS A 45 -3.26 -11.84 7.24
C HIS A 45 -1.96 -12.09 6.47
N VAL A 46 -1.30 -10.99 6.09
CA VAL A 46 0.06 -11.03 5.57
C VAL A 46 1.01 -10.92 6.76
N PRO A 47 1.87 -11.92 6.98
CA PRO A 47 2.78 -11.95 8.13
C PRO A 47 3.80 -10.80 8.11
N HIS A 48 4.54 -10.66 9.21
CA HIS A 48 5.59 -9.65 9.32
C HIS A 48 6.61 -9.77 8.19
N HIS A 49 6.87 -8.64 7.54
CA HIS A 49 7.85 -8.49 6.47
C HIS A 49 8.33 -7.04 6.43
N HIS A 50 9.39 -6.79 5.66
CA HIS A 50 9.88 -5.47 5.31
C HIS A 50 10.38 -5.51 3.87
N HIS A 51 10.54 -4.36 3.24
CA HIS A 51 11.06 -4.26 1.88
C HIS A 51 12.02 -3.07 1.78
N SER A 52 12.87 -3.07 0.75
CA SER A 52 13.93 -2.06 0.56
C SER A 52 13.42 -0.71 0.03
N ARG A 53 12.12 -0.62 -0.26
CA ARG A 53 11.46 0.56 -0.82
C ARG A 53 10.52 1.18 0.21
N SER A 54 10.17 2.45 0.09
CA SER A 54 9.07 3.00 0.87
C SER A 54 7.75 2.64 0.20
N GLN A 55 6.68 2.46 0.96
CA GLN A 55 5.38 2.05 0.44
C GLN A 55 4.31 3.09 0.75
N LEU A 56 3.55 3.48 -0.26
CA LEU A 56 2.24 4.10 -0.09
C LEU A 56 1.18 3.00 -0.29
N LEU A 57 0.63 2.50 0.81
CA LEU A 57 -0.42 1.47 0.83
C LEU A 57 -1.78 2.14 0.83
N HIS A 58 -2.55 1.98 -0.24
CA HIS A 58 -3.89 2.57 -0.41
C HIS A 58 -4.96 1.48 -0.55
N ALA A 59 -5.97 1.52 0.33
CA ALA A 59 -7.14 0.66 0.22
C ALA A 59 -8.20 1.32 -0.67
N LEU A 60 -8.67 0.61 -1.70
CA LEU A 60 -9.78 1.04 -2.57
C LEU A 60 -11.13 0.52 -2.06
N VAL A 61 -11.11 -0.72 -1.53
CA VAL A 61 -12.27 -1.42 -0.97
C VAL A 61 -11.80 -2.12 0.30
N GLY A 62 -12.70 -2.24 1.28
CA GLY A 62 -12.39 -2.81 2.58
C GLY A 62 -11.46 -1.92 3.42
N VAL A 63 -10.93 -2.46 4.50
CA VAL A 63 -10.03 -1.75 5.42
C VAL A 63 -8.78 -2.58 5.68
N VAL A 64 -7.61 -1.92 5.67
CA VAL A 64 -6.33 -2.56 6.01
C VAL A 64 -5.86 -2.11 7.38
N LEU A 65 -5.59 -3.07 8.28
CA LEU A 65 -4.92 -2.82 9.54
C LEU A 65 -3.42 -3.08 9.38
N VAL A 66 -2.61 -2.03 9.49
CA VAL A 66 -1.15 -2.12 9.43
C VAL A 66 -0.61 -2.15 10.85
N THR A 67 0.20 -3.16 11.19
CA THR A 67 0.84 -3.28 12.50
C THR A 67 2.36 -3.20 12.34
N THR A 68 3.00 -2.35 13.13
CA THR A 68 4.46 -2.26 13.23
C THR A 68 4.88 -2.16 14.69
N ARG A 69 6.19 -2.19 14.96
CA ARG A 69 6.71 -1.91 16.31
C ARG A 69 6.33 -0.51 16.83
N HIS A 70 5.99 0.42 15.95
CA HIS A 70 5.68 1.81 16.29
C HIS A 70 4.19 2.02 16.60
N GLY A 71 3.33 1.05 16.29
CA GLY A 71 1.89 1.17 16.51
C GLY A 71 1.06 0.32 15.56
N ARG A 72 -0.24 0.60 15.56
CA ARG A 72 -1.21 -0.06 14.68
C ARG A 72 -2.16 0.96 14.09
N TRP A 73 -2.26 0.99 12.77
CA TRP A 73 -3.04 1.96 12.01
C TRP A 73 -4.16 1.29 11.24
N MET A 74 -5.27 1.99 11.11
CA MET A 74 -6.35 1.64 10.21
C MET A 74 -6.26 2.47 8.94
N VAL A 75 -6.37 1.80 7.79
CA VAL A 75 -6.35 2.41 6.47
C VAL A 75 -7.67 2.07 5.78
N PRO A 76 -8.71 2.90 5.95
CA PRO A 76 -9.98 2.74 5.23
C PRO A 76 -9.87 3.25 3.78
N PRO A 77 -10.95 3.15 2.98
CA PRO A 77 -11.01 3.83 1.69
C PRO A 77 -10.71 5.33 1.80
N ASP A 78 -10.21 5.92 0.72
CA ASP A 78 -9.73 7.32 0.62
C ASP A 78 -8.50 7.67 1.48
N HIS A 79 -7.90 6.67 2.13
CA HIS A 79 -6.70 6.83 2.94
C HIS A 79 -5.58 5.93 2.44
N ALA A 80 -4.35 6.38 2.67
CA ALA A 80 -3.18 5.56 2.50
C ALA A 80 -2.24 5.65 3.69
N MET A 81 -1.43 4.62 3.87
CA MET A 81 -0.34 4.61 4.82
C MET A 81 0.98 4.76 4.07
N TRP A 82 1.76 5.77 4.44
CA TRP A 82 3.16 5.84 4.07
C TRP A 82 4.00 5.05 5.07
N ILE A 83 4.74 4.07 4.57
CA ILE A 83 5.62 3.17 5.32
C ILE A 83 7.03 3.34 4.76
N PRO A 84 7.97 3.97 5.49
CA PRO A 84 9.35 4.08 5.05
C PRO A 84 10.03 2.71 4.83
N ALA A 85 11.03 2.66 3.95
CA ALA A 85 11.81 1.46 3.69
C ALA A 85 12.41 0.83 4.95
N GLY A 86 12.46 -0.50 4.98
CA GLY A 86 13.02 -1.27 6.09
C GLY A 86 12.16 -1.32 7.35
N ILE A 87 10.99 -0.67 7.39
CA ILE A 87 10.07 -0.81 8.52
C ILE A 87 9.36 -2.16 8.43
N GLU A 88 9.61 -3.01 9.44
CA GLU A 88 8.89 -4.28 9.59
C GLU A 88 7.41 -4.03 9.93
N HIS A 89 6.53 -4.64 9.15
CA HIS A 89 5.09 -4.50 9.27
C HIS A 89 4.36 -5.79 8.88
N SER A 90 3.14 -5.95 9.42
CA SER A 90 2.16 -6.95 8.98
C SER A 90 0.86 -6.24 8.58
N VAL A 91 0.04 -6.90 7.77
CA VAL A 91 -1.26 -6.37 7.38
C VAL A 91 -2.38 -7.39 7.58
N GLU A 92 -3.51 -6.93 8.12
CA GLU A 92 -4.73 -7.70 8.33
C GLU A 92 -5.88 -7.03 7.57
N MET A 93 -6.67 -7.82 6.85
CA MET A 93 -7.77 -7.35 6.01
C MET A 93 -9.07 -7.43 6.80
N LEU A 94 -9.80 -6.32 6.86
CA LEU A 94 -11.18 -6.28 7.36
C LEU A 94 -12.14 -6.06 6.19
N GLY A 95 -12.95 -7.07 5.90
CA GLY A 95 -13.69 -7.19 4.65
C GLY A 95 -12.80 -7.64 3.49
N ASP A 96 -13.42 -7.92 2.35
CA ASP A 96 -12.68 -8.12 1.10
C ASP A 96 -11.95 -6.83 0.74
N VAL A 97 -10.64 -6.92 0.51
CA VAL A 97 -9.77 -5.78 0.28
C VAL A 97 -9.23 -5.78 -1.15
N SER A 98 -9.51 -4.69 -1.85
CA SER A 98 -8.77 -4.29 -3.05
C SER A 98 -7.81 -3.18 -2.65
N MET A 99 -6.50 -3.40 -2.84
CA MET A 99 -5.50 -2.40 -2.49
C MET A 99 -4.51 -2.13 -3.63
N ARG A 100 -3.94 -0.92 -3.62
CA ARG A 100 -2.86 -0.48 -4.50
C ARG A 100 -1.70 -0.04 -3.65
N SER A 101 -0.54 -0.66 -3.88
CA SER A 101 0.69 -0.25 -3.23
C SER A 101 1.62 0.40 -4.24
N VAL A 102 2.01 1.64 -3.97
CA VAL A 102 3.12 2.29 -4.68
C VAL A 102 4.38 2.05 -3.87
N TYR A 103 5.37 1.39 -4.45
CA TYR A 103 6.68 1.20 -3.83
C TYR A 103 7.70 2.11 -4.47
N VAL A 104 8.42 2.88 -3.67
CA VAL A 104 9.27 4.00 -4.08
C VAL A 104 10.68 3.82 -3.52
N MET A 105 11.70 3.98 -4.36
CA MET A 105 13.09 4.03 -3.87
C MET A 105 13.26 5.19 -2.88
N PRO A 106 13.89 5.02 -1.70
CA PRO A 106 13.96 6.08 -0.68
C PRO A 106 14.58 7.39 -1.17
N GLN A 107 15.45 7.31 -2.18
CA GLN A 107 16.14 8.42 -2.83
C GLN A 107 15.58 8.74 -4.23
N ALA A 108 14.34 8.35 -4.54
CA ALA A 108 13.73 8.60 -5.84
C ALA A 108 13.60 10.11 -6.14
N ILE A 109 13.21 10.91 -5.15
CA ILE A 109 13.14 12.37 -5.20
C ILE A 109 13.50 12.95 -3.82
N PRO A 110 13.95 14.21 -3.73
CA PRO A 110 14.07 14.89 -2.45
C PRO A 110 12.70 15.13 -1.80
N GLY A 111 12.66 15.13 -0.46
CA GLY A 111 11.46 15.49 0.30
C GLY A 111 10.45 14.35 0.53
N LEU A 112 10.80 13.10 0.21
CA LEU A 112 9.99 11.95 0.63
C LEU A 112 9.91 11.89 2.17
N PRO A 113 8.74 11.53 2.75
CA PRO A 113 8.58 11.53 4.20
C PRO A 113 9.46 10.47 4.88
N GLU A 114 10.18 10.87 5.93
CA GLU A 114 11.03 9.96 6.71
C GLU A 114 10.25 9.12 7.72
N GLY A 115 9.11 9.64 8.19
CA GLY A 115 8.27 9.03 9.20
C GLY A 115 7.05 8.31 8.62
N MET A 116 6.56 7.32 9.36
CA MET A 116 5.26 6.70 9.08
C MET A 116 4.13 7.73 9.22
N ARG A 117 3.21 7.79 8.26
CA ARG A 117 2.06 8.70 8.31
C ARG A 117 0.84 8.16 7.55
N VAL A 118 -0.35 8.44 8.08
CA VAL A 118 -1.61 8.22 7.36
C VAL A 118 -1.93 9.48 6.59
N VAL A 119 -2.20 9.33 5.31
CA VAL A 119 -2.47 10.45 4.40
C VAL A 119 -3.81 10.25 3.70
N GLY A 120 -4.44 11.37 3.34
CA GLY A 120 -5.59 11.35 2.44
C GLY A 120 -5.14 11.20 0.99
N ILE A 121 -5.83 10.33 0.25
CA ILE A 121 -5.63 10.26 -1.19
C ILE A 121 -6.41 11.38 -1.86
N THR A 122 -5.71 12.22 -2.63
CA THR A 122 -6.32 13.26 -3.46
C THR A 122 -6.84 12.66 -4.77
N ASP A 123 -7.78 13.34 -5.42
CA ASP A 123 -8.29 12.92 -6.75
C ASP A 123 -7.15 12.75 -7.76
N LEU A 124 -6.17 13.67 -7.73
CA LEU A 124 -4.98 13.59 -8.58
C LEU A 124 -4.16 12.33 -8.28
N MET A 125 -3.84 12.07 -7.01
CA MET A 125 -3.08 10.87 -6.63
C MET A 125 -3.82 9.59 -7.01
N HIS A 126 -5.14 9.52 -6.78
CA HIS A 126 -5.96 8.39 -7.19
C HIS A 126 -5.84 8.16 -8.71
N SER A 127 -6.03 9.20 -9.53
CA SER A 127 -5.88 9.08 -10.98
C SER A 127 -4.48 8.67 -11.41
N LEU A 128 -3.43 9.18 -10.75
CA LEU A 128 -2.03 8.82 -11.05
C LEU A 128 -1.74 7.34 -10.74
N ILE A 129 -2.24 6.81 -9.62
CA ILE A 129 -2.12 5.39 -9.27
C ILE A 129 -2.80 4.53 -10.35
N VAL A 130 -4.05 4.84 -10.69
CA VAL A 130 -4.84 4.10 -11.70
C VAL A 130 -4.18 4.13 -13.08
N GLU A 131 -3.63 5.28 -13.50
CA GLU A 131 -2.92 5.39 -14.77
C GLU A 131 -1.57 4.64 -14.75
N SER A 132 -0.88 4.65 -13.62
CA SER A 132 0.41 3.97 -13.44
C SER A 132 0.29 2.44 -13.52
N GLU A 133 -0.86 1.87 -13.15
CA GLU A 133 -1.15 0.43 -13.33
C GLU A 133 -1.15 0.00 -14.80
N LYS A 134 -1.38 0.93 -15.73
CA LYS A 134 -1.42 0.67 -17.18
C LYS A 134 -0.03 0.73 -17.80
N LEU A 135 0.96 1.28 -17.09
CA LEU A 135 2.32 1.46 -17.59
C LEU A 135 3.12 0.15 -17.56
N PRO A 136 4.11 -0.01 -18.46
CA PRO A 136 5.09 -1.08 -18.33
C PRO A 136 5.79 -1.01 -16.97
N GLN A 137 5.97 -2.16 -16.32
CA GLN A 137 6.68 -2.25 -15.05
C GLN A 137 8.12 -2.72 -15.29
N GLY A 138 9.08 -2.13 -14.58
CA GLY A 138 10.49 -2.50 -14.62
C GLY A 138 11.22 -1.94 -15.85
N GLY A 139 11.70 -0.71 -15.72
CA GLY A 139 12.48 -0.01 -16.73
C GLY A 139 12.35 1.51 -16.58
N GLU A 140 13.15 2.26 -17.33
CA GLU A 140 12.95 3.69 -17.46
C GLU A 140 11.71 3.95 -18.32
N LEU A 141 10.82 4.82 -17.82
CA LEU A 141 9.62 5.22 -18.53
C LEU A 141 9.89 6.53 -19.25
N GLU A 142 9.70 6.54 -20.55
CA GLU A 142 9.80 7.74 -21.38
C GLU A 142 8.42 8.32 -21.72
N GLY A 143 8.41 9.55 -22.23
CA GLY A 143 7.19 10.24 -22.69
C GLY A 143 6.11 10.33 -21.60
N ARG A 144 4.87 10.00 -21.95
CA ARG A 144 3.71 10.09 -21.04
C ARG A 144 3.89 9.25 -19.77
N GLY A 145 4.46 8.05 -19.89
CA GLY A 145 4.64 7.16 -18.73
C GLY A 145 5.61 7.75 -17.71
N GLY A 146 6.73 8.33 -18.18
CA GLY A 146 7.69 9.02 -17.34
C GLY A 146 7.09 10.23 -16.63
N LEU A 147 6.28 11.03 -17.34
CA LEU A 147 5.59 12.19 -16.76
C LEU A 147 4.61 11.79 -15.64
N ILE A 148 3.84 10.72 -15.84
CA ILE A 148 2.89 10.21 -14.84
C ILE A 148 3.65 9.73 -13.59
N MET A 149 4.70 8.93 -13.77
CA MET A 149 5.48 8.41 -12.65
C MET A 149 6.19 9.52 -11.88
N ASN A 150 6.77 10.49 -12.59
CA ASN A 150 7.43 11.63 -11.97
C ASN A 150 6.43 12.50 -11.19
N LEU A 151 5.24 12.77 -11.75
CA LEU A 151 4.22 13.53 -11.04
C LEU A 151 3.72 12.75 -9.81
N LEU A 152 3.48 11.44 -9.94
CA LEU A 152 3.10 10.59 -8.80
C LEU A 152 4.11 10.73 -7.66
N LEU A 153 5.40 10.65 -7.96
CA LEU A 153 6.46 10.81 -6.95
C LEU A 153 6.39 12.18 -6.28
N HIS A 154 6.23 13.26 -7.05
CA HIS A 154 6.18 14.64 -6.52
C HIS A 154 4.92 14.93 -5.71
N GLU A 155 3.83 14.20 -5.94
CA GLU A 155 2.60 14.35 -5.16
C GLU A 155 2.68 13.67 -3.78
N ILE A 156 3.52 12.63 -3.60
CA ILE A 156 3.62 11.89 -2.33
C ILE A 156 3.93 12.81 -1.13
N PRO A 157 4.94 13.70 -1.18
CA PRO A 157 5.22 14.64 -0.10
C PRO A 157 4.04 15.57 0.20
N GLN A 158 3.27 15.93 -0.83
CA GLN A 158 2.17 16.91 -0.78
C GLN A 158 0.86 16.33 -0.24
N LEU A 159 0.75 15.00 -0.11
CA LEU A 159 -0.46 14.38 0.39
C LEU A 159 -0.81 14.91 1.79
N PRO A 160 -2.07 15.34 2.01
CA PRO A 160 -2.48 15.88 3.30
C PRO A 160 -2.43 14.77 4.34
N GLU A 161 -1.77 15.04 5.45
CA GLU A 161 -1.82 14.13 6.60
C GLU A 161 -3.26 14.07 7.11
N ARG A 162 -3.80 12.87 7.20
CA ARG A 162 -5.13 12.61 7.76
C ARG A 162 -4.92 11.71 8.96
N PRO A 163 -4.81 12.29 10.17
CA PRO A 163 -4.66 11.51 11.38
C PRO A 163 -5.98 10.79 11.70
N LEU A 164 -6.26 9.70 10.98
CA LEU A 164 -7.20 8.65 11.42
C LEU A 164 -6.47 7.56 12.24
N GLY A 165 -5.25 7.86 12.70
CA GLY A 165 -4.48 7.01 13.58
C GLY A 165 -4.85 7.24 15.04
N LEU A 166 -6.01 6.76 15.49
CA LEU A 166 -6.03 6.25 16.87
C LEU A 166 -5.35 4.88 16.81
N PRO A 167 -4.29 4.64 17.61
CA PRO A 167 -3.68 3.33 17.66
C PRO A 167 -4.76 2.30 18.00
N PHE A 168 -4.87 1.26 17.17
CA PHE A 168 -5.80 0.19 17.48
C PHE A 168 -5.40 -0.39 18.84
N PRO A 169 -6.35 -0.58 19.76
CA PRO A 169 -6.02 -0.95 21.13
C PRO A 169 -5.31 -2.31 21.16
N SER A 170 -4.24 -2.40 21.96
CA SER A 170 -3.50 -3.65 22.15
C SER A 170 -4.33 -4.70 22.89
N ASP A 171 -5.35 -4.28 23.63
CA ASP A 171 -6.30 -5.16 24.31
C ASP A 171 -7.16 -5.93 23.27
N PRO A 172 -7.16 -7.28 23.29
CA PRO A 172 -7.91 -8.07 22.31
C PRO A 172 -9.42 -7.83 22.30
N LYS A 173 -10.03 -7.51 23.45
CA LYS A 173 -11.48 -7.27 23.54
C LYS A 173 -11.83 -5.94 22.89
N LEU A 174 -11.06 -4.88 23.17
CA LEU A 174 -11.25 -3.59 22.51
C LEU A 174 -10.98 -3.69 21.01
N ALA A 175 -9.94 -4.43 20.59
CA ALA A 175 -9.67 -4.67 19.18
C ALA A 175 -10.84 -5.40 18.48
N ALA A 176 -11.48 -6.36 19.14
CA ALA A 176 -12.67 -7.02 18.62
C ALA A 176 -13.87 -6.07 18.48
N LEU A 177 -14.07 -5.15 19.43
CA LEU A 177 -15.12 -4.13 19.34
C LEU A 177 -14.89 -3.16 18.17
N CYS A 178 -13.66 -2.66 18.02
CA CYS A 178 -13.29 -1.81 16.90
C CYS A 178 -13.48 -2.54 15.56
N ARG A 179 -13.07 -3.81 15.46
CA ARG A 179 -13.31 -4.64 14.26
C ARG A 179 -14.80 -4.77 13.92
N ARG A 180 -15.65 -5.02 14.92
CA ARG A 180 -17.11 -5.08 14.72
C ARG A 180 -17.68 -3.75 14.20
N PHE A 181 -17.25 -2.63 14.76
CA PHE A 181 -17.69 -1.31 14.30
C PHE A 181 -17.25 -1.05 12.86
N VAL A 182 -16.01 -1.40 12.49
CA VAL A 182 -15.51 -1.26 11.11
C VAL A 182 -16.30 -2.11 10.12
N ALA A 183 -16.60 -3.36 10.49
CA ALA A 183 -17.34 -4.28 9.62
C ALA A 183 -18.80 -3.85 9.39
N ALA A 184 -19.41 -3.16 10.36
CA ALA A 184 -20.77 -2.65 10.26
C ALA A 184 -20.90 -1.32 11.03
N PRO A 185 -20.52 -0.19 10.43
CA PRO A 185 -20.60 1.10 11.09
C PRO A 185 -22.07 1.46 11.34
N SER A 186 -22.45 1.68 12.60
CA SER A 186 -23.72 2.33 12.92
C SER A 186 -23.49 3.84 13.00
N PRO A 187 -24.25 4.67 12.27
CA PRO A 187 -24.19 6.12 12.41
C PRO A 187 -24.59 6.59 13.81
#